data_AF-A0A1B7NKJ5-F1
#
_entry.id   AF-A0A1B7NKJ5-F1
#
_cell.length_a   1.000
_cell.length_b   1.000
_cell.length_c   1.000
_cell.angle_alpha   90.00
_cell.angle_beta   90.00
_cell.angle_gamma   90.00
#
_symmetry.space_group_name_H-M   'P 1'
#
loop_
_entity.id
_entity.type
_entity.pdbx_description
1 polymer ?
#
loop_
_entity_poly.entity_id
_entity_poly.type
_entity_poly.pdbx_seq_one_letter_code
_entity_poly.pdbx_strand_id
1 'polypeptide(L)'
;MSSQRLLEPQIFPSTGFNLIDHLILIEEETIPNYKPYQFYPVQIGQIFRERYQVVGKIGYSVSFTVWLSRDLVQIMLIISVRMLLDFFKITKPNDEHICLIHQSLGMSLYELKLCACEKVFAKDAL
;
A
#
# COMPACT_ATOMS: atom_id res chain seq x y z
N MET A 1 -17.18 15.17 24.59
CA MET A 1 -16.45 15.16 23.30
C MET A 1 -15.53 13.95 23.35
N SER A 2 -15.86 12.89 22.61
CA SER A 2 -15.08 11.64 22.66
C SER A 2 -13.77 11.86 21.90
N SER A 3 -12.63 11.76 22.60
CA SER A 3 -11.30 11.71 21.98
C SER A 3 -11.25 10.45 21.12
N GLN A 4 -11.37 10.59 19.79
CA GLN A 4 -11.11 9.47 18.88
C GLN A 4 -9.66 9.03 19.13
N ARG A 5 -9.46 7.77 19.53
CA ARG A 5 -8.11 7.21 19.70
C ARG A 5 -7.51 7.05 18.31
N LEU A 6 -6.61 7.95 17.94
CA LEU A 6 -5.73 7.76 16.79
C LEU A 6 -4.75 6.64 17.12
N LEU A 7 -4.61 5.68 16.20
CA LEU A 7 -3.58 4.66 16.30
C LEU A 7 -2.23 5.29 15.97
N GLU A 8 -1.21 4.97 16.75
CA GLU A 8 0.14 5.41 16.45
C GLU A 8 0.66 4.72 15.18
N PRO A 9 1.37 5.47 14.29
CA PRO A 9 2.03 4.88 13.14
C PRO A 9 3.01 3.78 13.56
N GLN A 10 3.00 2.66 12.84
CA GLN A 10 3.95 1.59 13.04
C GLN A 10 5.35 2.03 12.58
N ILE A 11 6.37 1.74 13.39
CA ILE A 11 7.77 1.96 13.00
C ILE A 11 8.23 0.74 12.19
N PHE A 12 8.69 0.98 10.97
CA PHE A 12 9.28 -0.06 10.13
C PHE A 12 10.80 -0.03 10.26
N PRO A 13 11.46 -1.20 10.37
CA PRO A 13 12.92 -1.25 10.29
C PRO A 13 13.38 -0.74 8.91
N SER A 14 14.37 0.15 8.91
CA SER A 14 15.00 0.68 7.69
C SER A 14 16.27 -0.07 7.29
N THR A 15 16.71 -1.02 8.13
CA THR A 15 17.94 -1.80 7.99
C THR A 15 17.67 -3.29 8.22
N GLY A 16 18.59 -4.15 7.78
CA GLY A 16 18.45 -5.61 7.93
C GLY A 16 17.80 -6.32 6.73
N PHE A 17 17.65 -5.62 5.62
CA PHE A 17 17.17 -6.16 4.35
C PHE A 17 18.25 -6.03 3.28
N ASN A 18 18.28 -6.96 2.33
CA ASN A 18 19.14 -6.83 1.16
C ASN A 18 18.57 -5.77 0.22
N LEU A 19 19.41 -4.82 -0.18
CA LEU A 19 19.03 -3.87 -1.20
C LEU A 19 18.98 -4.60 -2.54
N ILE A 20 17.84 -4.50 -3.23
CA ILE A 20 17.73 -5.01 -4.59
C ILE A 20 18.56 -4.08 -5.49
N ASP A 21 19.42 -4.67 -6.32
CA ASP A 21 20.18 -3.92 -7.31
C ASP A 21 19.22 -3.13 -8.21
N HIS A 22 19.45 -1.84 -8.40
CA HIS A 22 18.65 -0.97 -9.25
C HIS A 22 18.60 -1.42 -10.72
N LEU A 23 19.52 -2.30 -11.15
CA LEU A 23 19.49 -2.92 -12.46
C LEU A 23 18.45 -4.04 -12.59
N ILE A 24 17.94 -4.56 -11.48
CA ILE A 24 16.91 -5.58 -11.46
C ILE A 24 15.56 -4.87 -11.56
N LEU A 25 14.90 -5.03 -12.71
CA LEU A 25 13.56 -4.54 -12.93
C LEU A 25 12.60 -5.21 -11.95
N ILE A 26 11.87 -4.40 -11.18
CA ILE A 26 10.74 -4.90 -10.40
C ILE A 26 9.54 -5.15 -11.32
N GLU A 27 8.54 -5.87 -10.84
CA GLU A 27 7.56 -6.50 -11.72
C GLU A 27 6.79 -5.54 -12.65
N GLU A 28 6.42 -4.35 -12.19
CA GLU A 28 5.80 -3.31 -13.02
C GLU A 28 6.74 -2.77 -14.10
N GLU A 29 8.04 -2.75 -13.83
CA GLU A 29 9.05 -2.26 -14.75
C GLU A 29 9.32 -3.27 -15.89
N THR A 30 8.88 -4.52 -15.72
CA THR A 30 8.92 -5.52 -16.80
C THR A 30 7.82 -5.33 -17.85
N ILE A 31 6.83 -4.46 -17.58
CA ILE A 31 5.71 -4.20 -18.48
C ILE A 31 6.19 -3.42 -19.71
N PRO A 32 5.83 -3.85 -20.94
CA PRO A 32 6.13 -3.08 -22.15
C PRO A 32 5.61 -1.64 -22.05
N ASN A 33 6.46 -0.68 -22.35
CA ASN A 33 6.18 0.76 -22.25
C ASN A 33 6.00 1.30 -20.83
N TYR A 34 6.45 0.58 -19.79
CA TYR A 34 6.54 1.12 -18.44
C TYR A 34 7.30 2.45 -18.44
N LYS A 35 6.73 3.45 -17.78
CA LYS A 35 7.29 4.78 -17.63
C LYS A 35 7.20 5.16 -16.16
N PRO A 36 8.32 5.24 -15.42
CA PRO A 36 8.29 5.44 -13.97
C PRO A 36 7.59 6.74 -13.55
N TYR A 37 7.65 7.78 -14.39
CA TYR A 37 6.97 9.05 -14.15
C TYR A 37 5.44 8.96 -14.17
N GLN A 38 4.85 7.92 -14.77
CA GLN A 38 3.41 7.69 -14.76
C GLN A 38 2.91 7.16 -13.41
N PHE A 39 3.81 6.72 -12.53
CA PHE A 39 3.49 6.16 -11.23
C PHE A 39 3.96 7.06 -10.09
N TYR A 40 3.25 7.00 -8.96
CA TYR A 40 3.71 7.62 -7.73
C TYR A 40 4.63 6.64 -6.98
N PRO A 41 5.87 7.04 -6.61
CA PRO A 41 6.83 6.15 -5.95
C PRO A 41 6.52 6.02 -4.45
N VAL A 42 5.47 5.25 -4.11
CA VAL A 42 5.03 5.02 -2.72
C VAL A 42 6.13 4.34 -1.90
N GLN A 43 6.33 4.82 -0.66
CA GLN A 43 7.29 4.23 0.29
C GLN A 43 6.57 3.49 1.43
N ILE A 44 7.17 2.40 1.93
CA ILE A 44 6.69 1.72 3.15
C ILE A 44 6.78 2.70 4.33
N GLY A 45 5.73 2.74 5.16
CA GLY A 45 5.62 3.68 6.26
C GLY A 45 5.13 5.08 5.87
N GLN A 46 5.04 5.40 4.57
CA GLN A 46 4.45 6.66 4.11
C GLN A 46 3.01 6.78 4.60
N ILE A 47 2.65 7.98 5.09
CA ILE A 47 1.29 8.27 5.57
C ILE A 47 0.60 9.20 4.60
N PHE A 48 -0.51 8.74 4.03
CA PHE A 48 -1.38 9.58 3.21
C PHE A 48 -2.51 10.17 4.05
N ARG A 49 -2.78 11.47 3.84
CA ARG A 49 -3.83 12.23 4.54
C ARG A 49 -3.80 12.07 6.07
N GLU A 50 -2.62 11.91 6.65
CA GLU A 50 -2.43 11.70 8.10
C GLU A 50 -3.20 10.49 8.68
N ARG A 51 -3.66 9.57 7.81
CA ARG A 51 -4.60 8.49 8.17
C ARG A 51 -4.19 7.14 7.64
N TYR A 52 -3.69 7.06 6.41
CA TYR A 52 -3.42 5.78 5.75
C TYR A 52 -1.92 5.54 5.72
N GLN A 53 -1.45 4.72 6.66
CA GLN A 53 -0.05 4.32 6.69
C GLN A 53 0.17 3.13 5.76
N VAL A 54 1.06 3.26 4.78
CA VAL A 54 1.41 2.19 3.85
C VAL A 54 2.18 1.09 4.59
N VAL A 55 1.69 -0.14 4.50
CA VAL A 55 2.31 -1.32 5.14
C VAL A 55 2.97 -2.26 4.13
N GLY A 56 2.53 -2.25 2.86
CA GLY A 56 3.06 -3.16 1.86
C GLY A 56 2.40 -2.99 0.49
N LYS A 57 3.11 -3.38 -0.58
CA LYS A 57 2.54 -3.50 -1.92
C LYS A 57 1.87 -4.87 -2.06
N ILE A 58 0.67 -4.90 -2.64
CA ILE A 58 -0.10 -6.14 -2.81
C ILE A 58 -0.53 -6.41 -4.26
N GLY A 59 -0.29 -5.48 -5.18
CA GLY A 59 -0.60 -5.68 -6.59
C GLY A 59 -0.12 -4.56 -7.49
N TYR A 60 -0.15 -4.81 -8.79
CA TYR A 60 0.19 -3.84 -9.83
C TYR A 60 -0.50 -4.22 -11.15
N SER A 61 -0.60 -3.26 -12.05
CA SER A 61 -1.04 -3.43 -13.43
C SER A 61 -0.37 -2.38 -14.32
N VAL A 62 -0.73 -2.39 -15.61
CA VAL A 62 -0.30 -1.38 -16.58
C VAL A 62 -0.65 0.07 -16.21
N SER A 63 -1.62 0.29 -15.31
CA SER A 63 -2.12 1.64 -14.99
C SER A 63 -2.19 1.96 -13.51
N PHE A 64 -1.98 0.98 -12.62
CA PHE A 64 -2.09 1.21 -11.19
C PHE A 64 -1.14 0.33 -10.38
N THR A 65 -0.80 0.80 -9.18
CA THR A 65 -0.21 -0.02 -8.13
C THR A 65 -1.17 -0.07 -6.95
N VAL A 66 -1.22 -1.22 -6.27
CA VAL A 66 -2.13 -1.47 -5.15
C VAL A 66 -1.31 -1.66 -3.89
N TRP A 67 -1.61 -0.84 -2.89
CA TRP A 67 -0.90 -0.80 -1.62
C TRP A 67 -1.86 -1.10 -0.47
N LEU A 68 -1.47 -2.04 0.38
CA LEU A 68 -2.12 -2.24 1.65
C LEU A 68 -1.71 -1.11 2.58
N SER A 69 -2.71 -0.51 3.23
CA SER A 69 -2.50 0.55 4.20
C SER A 69 -3.30 0.28 5.47
N ARG A 70 -2.73 0.67 6.61
CA ARG A 70 -3.41 0.68 7.90
C ARG A 70 -4.14 2.01 8.06
N ASP A 71 -5.42 1.95 8.38
CA ASP A 71 -6.21 3.12 8.78
C ASP A 71 -5.90 3.46 10.24
N LEU A 72 -5.33 4.64 10.49
CA LEU A 72 -4.97 5.12 11.81
C LEU A 72 -6.14 5.74 12.59
N VAL A 73 -7.26 6.00 11.91
CA VAL A 73 -8.43 6.69 12.48
C VAL A 73 -9.59 5.72 12.73
N GLN A 74 -9.80 4.76 11.82
CA GLN A 74 -10.95 3.86 11.88
C GLN A 74 -10.58 2.46 12.38
N ILE A 75 -11.10 2.08 13.54
CA ILE A 75 -10.98 0.73 14.11
C ILE A 75 -12.08 -0.16 13.49
N MET A 76 -11.82 -0.62 12.27
CA MET A 76 -12.43 -1.76 11.54
C MET A 76 -13.94 -2.07 11.75
N LEU A 77 -14.76 -1.79 10.71
CA LEU A 77 -16.01 -2.52 10.46
C LEU A 77 -15.85 -3.32 9.17
N ILE A 78 -15.87 -4.65 9.27
CA ILE A 78 -15.92 -5.53 8.11
C ILE A 78 -17.36 -5.54 7.62
N ILE A 79 -17.61 -4.94 6.46
CA ILE A 79 -18.83 -5.16 5.70
C ILE A 79 -18.38 -5.47 4.28
N SER A 80 -18.52 -6.72 3.85
CA SER A 80 -18.09 -7.15 2.51
C SER A 80 -19.11 -6.73 1.46
N VAL A 81 -18.98 -5.49 1.00
CA VAL A 81 -19.48 -4.99 -0.30
C VAL A 81 -18.38 -4.10 -0.84
N ARG A 82 -17.94 -4.26 -2.09
CA ARG A 82 -16.90 -3.40 -2.70
C ARG A 82 -17.39 -1.95 -2.69
N MET A 83 -16.97 -1.17 -1.69
CA MET A 83 -17.24 0.26 -1.61
C MET A 83 -15.94 1.03 -1.84
N LEU A 84 -16.01 2.01 -2.75
CA LEU A 84 -15.03 3.09 -2.78
C LEU A 84 -15.22 3.87 -1.48
N LEU A 85 -14.25 3.77 -0.58
CA LEU A 85 -14.31 4.43 0.71
C LEU A 85 -14.03 5.93 0.54
N ASP A 86 -13.04 6.27 -0.28
CA ASP A 86 -12.59 7.63 -0.52
C ASP A 86 -11.66 7.65 -1.75
N PHE A 87 -11.33 8.84 -2.24
CA PHE A 87 -10.22 9.03 -3.15
C PHE A 87 -9.50 10.34 -2.86
N PHE A 88 -8.22 10.38 -3.25
CA PHE A 88 -7.41 11.57 -3.11
C PHE A 88 -6.51 11.77 -4.30
N LYS A 89 -6.10 13.02 -4.50
CA LYS A 89 -5.19 13.41 -5.56
C LYS A 89 -3.85 13.73 -4.93
N ILE A 90 -2.79 13.18 -5.50
CA ILE A 90 -1.41 13.56 -5.17
C ILE A 90 -0.89 14.39 -6.34
N THR A 91 -0.66 15.67 -6.07
CA THR A 91 -0.13 16.59 -7.07
C THR A 91 1.39 16.60 -7.02
N LYS A 92 2.03 16.29 -8.14
CA LYS A 92 3.44 16.58 -8.43
C LYS A 92 3.52 17.85 -9.28
N PRO A 93 4.68 18.53 -9.38
CA PRO A 93 4.80 19.80 -10.11
C PRO A 93 4.21 19.82 -11.53
N ASN A 94 4.18 18.67 -12.23
CA ASN A 94 3.68 18.54 -13.60
C ASN A 94 2.64 17.43 -13.79
N ASP A 95 2.18 16.76 -12.73
CA ASP A 95 1.31 15.59 -12.86
C ASP A 95 0.39 15.41 -11.66
N GLU A 96 -0.77 14.80 -11.86
CA GLU A 96 -1.74 14.51 -10.82
C GLU A 96 -2.07 13.02 -10.79
N HIS A 97 -1.78 12.37 -9.66
CA HIS A 97 -2.10 10.96 -9.47
C HIS A 97 -3.35 10.81 -8.62
N ILE A 98 -4.31 10.00 -9.08
CA ILE A 98 -5.53 9.68 -8.35
C ILE A 98 -5.30 8.39 -7.55
N CYS A 99 -5.44 8.48 -6.23
CA CYS A 99 -5.41 7.36 -5.30
C CYS A 99 -6.83 7.03 -4.89
N LEU A 100 -7.26 5.79 -5.16
CA LEU A 100 -8.55 5.26 -4.74
C LEU A 100 -8.37 4.43 -3.47
N ILE A 101 -9.22 4.67 -2.48
CA ILE A 101 -9.24 3.90 -1.22
C ILE A 101 -10.45 2.97 -1.28
N HIS A 102 -10.22 1.68 -1.15
CA HIS A 102 -11.27 0.67 -1.15
C HIS A 102 -11.13 -0.25 0.07
N GLN A 103 -12.23 -0.88 0.47
CA GLN A 103 -12.18 -1.96 1.47
C GLN A 103 -11.33 -3.13 0.94
N SER A 104 -10.60 -3.79 1.84
CA SER A 104 -9.88 -5.03 1.50
C SER A 104 -10.87 -6.04 0.93
N LEU A 105 -10.52 -6.64 -0.21
CA LEU A 105 -11.24 -7.81 -0.72
C LEU A 105 -11.26 -8.86 0.38
N GLY A 106 -12.39 -9.53 0.58
CA GLY A 106 -12.76 -10.33 1.76
C GLY A 106 -11.87 -11.54 2.10
N MET A 107 -10.60 -11.54 1.73
CA MET A 107 -9.58 -12.44 2.23
C MET A 107 -8.99 -11.90 3.52
N SER A 108 -8.95 -12.74 4.54
CA SER A 108 -8.20 -12.50 5.77
C SER A 108 -6.72 -12.25 5.48
N LEU A 109 -5.98 -11.62 6.41
CA LEU A 109 -4.51 -11.47 6.30
C LEU A 109 -3.81 -12.83 6.05
N TYR A 110 -4.38 -13.91 6.57
CA TYR A 110 -3.92 -15.28 6.36
C TYR A 110 -4.12 -15.75 4.91
N GLU A 111 -5.29 -15.54 4.34
CA GLU A 111 -5.57 -15.87 2.93
C GLU A 111 -4.77 -14.98 1.97
N LEU A 112 -4.53 -13.71 2.33
CA LEU A 112 -3.64 -12.83 1.58
C LEU A 112 -2.19 -13.31 1.65
N LYS A 113 -1.73 -13.83 2.80
CA LYS A 113 -0.42 -14.53 2.92
C LYS A 113 -0.36 -15.80 2.06
N LEU A 114 -1.47 -16.55 1.95
CA LEU A 114 -1.58 -17.75 1.12
C LEU A 114 -1.67 -17.44 -0.39
N CYS A 115 -2.29 -16.33 -0.79
CA CYS A 115 -2.31 -15.89 -2.19
C CYS A 115 -1.00 -15.18 -2.59
N ALA A 116 -0.31 -14.55 -1.63
CA ALA A 116 1.01 -13.97 -1.81
C ALA A 116 2.14 -15.01 -1.74
N CYS A 117 1.84 -16.32 -1.80
CA CYS A 117 2.79 -17.42 -1.57
C CYS A 117 3.92 -17.59 -2.60
N GLU A 118 4.23 -16.55 -3.38
CA GLU A 118 5.51 -16.45 -4.11
C GLU A 118 6.33 -15.20 -3.76
N LYS A 119 5.87 -14.35 -2.83
CA LYS A 119 6.61 -13.16 -2.36
C LYS A 119 6.60 -13.13 -0.84
N VAL A 120 7.69 -13.65 -0.28
CA VAL A 120 7.90 -13.90 1.15
C VAL A 120 7.81 -12.60 1.95
N PHE A 121 6.84 -12.49 2.86
CA PHE A 121 6.95 -11.64 4.04
C PHE A 121 7.66 -12.44 5.14
N ALA A 122 8.78 -11.92 5.64
CA ALA A 122 9.58 -12.56 6.68
C ALA A 122 8.74 -12.85 7.95
N LYS A 123 9.07 -13.96 8.60
CA LYS A 123 8.26 -14.63 9.63
C LYS A 123 8.16 -13.91 10.98
N ASP A 124 8.80 -12.75 11.15
CA ASP A 124 8.96 -12.11 12.46
C ASP A 124 8.14 -10.82 12.62
N ALA A 125 7.05 -10.67 11.87
CA ALA A 125 6.14 -9.52 11.95
C ALA A 125 4.90 -9.78 12.81
N LEU A 126 5.12 -10.16 14.08
CA LEU A 126 4.20 -9.98 15.21
C LEU A 126 4.97 -9.48 16.42
#